data_AF-A0AAI8DZ00-F1
#
_entry.id   AF-A0AAI8DZ00-F1
#
_cell.length_a   1.000
_cell.length_b   1.000
_cell.length_c   1.000
_cell.angle_alpha   90.00
_cell.angle_beta   90.00
_cell.angle_gamma   90.00
#
_symmetry.space_group_name_H-M   'P 1'
#
loop_
_entity.id
_entity.type
_entity.pdbx_description
1 polymer ?
#
loop_
_entity_poly.entity_id
_entity_poly.type
_entity_poly.pdbx_seq_one_letter_code
_entity_poly.pdbx_strand_id
1 'polypeptide(L)'
;MTARYIAIDWGSTNLRAWLYQGDHCLESRQSEAGVTRLNEKSPAAVLAEVTADWREENTPVVMAGMVGSNVGWKVAPYLSVPVRFSSIGEQLTSVGDNIWIIPGLCVSHDDNHNVMRGEETQLIGARALAPSSLYVMPGTHCKWVQADSQQINDFRTVMTGELHHLLLNHSLIGAEVASMRDYVTHQHAITLVAGTSLTARYQQAFQAMGCDVAVVAGDKAFQAGIRSIAHAVAN
;
A
#
# COMPACT_ATOMS: atom_id res chain seq x y z
N MET A 1 6.50 7.14 -20.69
CA MET A 1 7.47 8.13 -20.19
C MET A 1 8.79 7.41 -20.00
N THR A 2 9.94 8.01 -20.35
CA THR A 2 11.26 7.35 -20.39
C THR A 2 12.13 7.61 -19.14
N ALA A 3 11.62 8.36 -18.16
CA ALA A 3 12.38 8.71 -16.96
C ALA A 3 12.60 7.48 -16.04
N ARG A 4 13.78 7.45 -15.41
CA ARG A 4 14.14 6.42 -14.42
C ARG A 4 13.62 6.79 -13.05
N TYR A 5 13.21 5.80 -12.26
CA TYR A 5 12.91 5.95 -10.84
C TYR A 5 13.21 4.66 -10.08
N ILE A 6 13.40 4.79 -8.79
CA ILE A 6 13.55 3.66 -7.87
C ILE A 6 12.32 3.60 -6.98
N ALA A 7 11.64 2.47 -7.03
CA ALA A 7 10.51 2.14 -6.16
C ALA A 7 11.01 1.31 -4.97
N ILE A 8 10.62 1.69 -3.76
CA ILE A 8 10.97 0.98 -2.53
C ILE A 8 9.71 0.62 -1.77
N ASP A 9 9.59 -0.65 -1.37
CA ASP A 9 8.67 -1.11 -0.34
C ASP A 9 9.48 -1.53 0.88
N TRP A 10 9.38 -0.75 1.96
CA TRP A 10 10.19 -0.95 3.16
C TRP A 10 9.31 -1.21 4.37
N GLY A 11 9.07 -2.49 4.63
CA GLY A 11 8.31 -2.96 5.77
C GLY A 11 9.15 -3.07 7.05
N SER A 12 8.49 -3.53 8.12
CA SER A 12 9.15 -3.75 9.41
C SER A 12 10.29 -4.76 9.32
N THR A 13 10.10 -5.85 8.59
CA THR A 13 11.04 -6.99 8.56
C THR A 13 11.65 -7.28 7.19
N ASN A 14 11.19 -6.63 6.12
CA ASN A 14 11.64 -6.87 4.76
C ASN A 14 11.76 -5.54 4.00
N LEU A 15 12.65 -5.53 3.01
CA LEU A 15 12.87 -4.44 2.07
C LEU A 15 12.87 -5.00 0.65
N ARG A 16 12.08 -4.39 -0.24
CA ARG A 16 12.05 -4.70 -1.67
C ARG A 16 12.31 -3.42 -2.45
N ALA A 17 13.15 -3.52 -3.48
CA ALA A 17 13.58 -2.40 -4.29
C ALA A 17 13.47 -2.75 -5.78
N TRP A 18 13.05 -1.79 -6.60
CA TRP A 18 12.96 -1.94 -8.04
C TRP A 18 13.49 -0.70 -8.74
N LEU A 19 14.32 -0.91 -9.77
CA LEU A 19 14.73 0.12 -10.70
C LEU A 19 13.84 0.05 -11.94
N TYR A 20 13.18 1.15 -12.25
CA TYR A 20 12.31 1.26 -13.42
C TYR A 20 12.81 2.32 -14.40
N GLN A 21 12.49 2.10 -15.67
CA GLN A 21 12.47 3.11 -16.71
C GLN A 21 11.08 3.13 -17.35
N GLY A 22 10.27 4.14 -17.00
CA GLY A 22 8.85 4.15 -17.35
C GLY A 22 8.09 2.97 -16.71
N ASP A 23 7.54 2.09 -17.54
CA ASP A 23 6.83 0.87 -17.12
C ASP A 23 7.72 -0.38 -17.13
N HIS A 24 8.94 -0.28 -17.65
CA HIS A 24 9.88 -1.39 -17.74
C HIS A 24 10.73 -1.50 -16.47
N CYS A 25 10.62 -2.65 -15.78
CA CYS A 25 11.47 -2.98 -14.63
C CYS A 25 12.84 -3.43 -15.14
N LEU A 26 13.87 -2.63 -14.88
CA LEU A 26 15.24 -2.94 -15.28
C LEU A 26 15.86 -3.99 -14.34
N GLU A 27 15.64 -3.83 -13.03
CA GLU A 27 16.18 -4.73 -12.02
C GLU A 27 15.34 -4.70 -10.74
N SER A 28 15.36 -5.78 -9.96
CA SER A 28 14.72 -5.85 -8.64
C SER A 28 15.65 -6.51 -7.63
N ARG A 29 15.67 -5.99 -6.40
CA ARG A 29 16.47 -6.50 -5.28
C ARG A 29 15.61 -6.63 -4.03
N GLN A 30 16.04 -7.52 -3.13
CA GLN A 30 15.37 -7.77 -1.85
C GLN A 30 16.41 -7.85 -0.73
N SER A 31 15.99 -7.50 0.48
CA SER A 31 16.81 -7.58 1.69
C SER A 31 15.93 -7.87 2.91
N GLU A 32 16.48 -8.60 3.88
CA GLU A 32 15.84 -8.84 5.18
C GLU A 32 16.00 -7.64 6.15
N ALA A 33 16.68 -6.58 5.72
CA ALA A 33 16.90 -5.35 6.48
C ALA A 33 15.64 -4.45 6.48
N GLY A 34 14.54 -4.95 7.05
CA GLY A 34 13.39 -4.11 7.40
C GLY A 34 13.74 -3.07 8.47
N VAL A 35 12.88 -2.06 8.67
CA VAL A 35 13.19 -0.95 9.59
C VAL A 35 13.38 -1.37 11.05
N THR A 36 12.85 -2.53 11.47
CA THR A 36 13.08 -3.10 12.80
C THR A 36 14.21 -4.13 12.84
N ARG A 37 14.91 -4.33 11.71
CA ARG A 37 15.99 -5.32 11.50
C ARG A 37 17.22 -4.73 10.82
N LEU A 38 17.54 -3.47 11.12
CA LEU A 38 18.65 -2.77 10.46
C LEU A 38 20.05 -3.24 10.91
N ASN A 39 20.15 -4.06 11.97
CA ASN A 39 21.41 -4.64 12.47
C ASN A 39 22.53 -3.58 12.60
N GLU A 40 22.27 -2.52 13.37
CA GLU A 40 23.18 -1.38 13.64
C GLU A 40 23.48 -0.46 12.43
N LYS A 41 23.00 -0.77 11.22
CA LYS A 41 23.11 0.14 10.07
C LYS A 41 22.08 1.27 10.17
N SER A 42 22.41 2.43 9.59
CA SER A 42 21.41 3.47 9.36
C SER A 42 20.51 3.12 8.18
N PRO A 43 19.26 3.61 8.13
CA PRO A 43 18.41 3.46 6.94
C PRO A 43 19.08 3.99 5.66
N ALA A 44 19.80 5.12 5.74
CA ALA A 44 20.53 5.66 4.60
C ALA A 44 21.57 4.66 4.04
N ALA A 45 22.31 3.98 4.91
CA ALA A 45 23.31 2.99 4.49
C ALA A 45 22.67 1.75 3.85
N VAL A 46 21.56 1.24 4.42
CA VAL A 46 20.82 0.11 3.86
C VAL A 46 20.22 0.46 2.50
N LEU A 47 19.67 1.66 2.34
CA LEU A 47 19.16 2.13 1.05
C LEU A 47 20.30 2.21 0.03
N ALA A 48 21.43 2.82 0.38
CA ALA A 48 22.58 2.95 -0.51
C ALA A 48 23.09 1.58 -0.99
N GLU A 49 23.13 0.58 -0.10
CA GLU A 49 23.53 -0.79 -0.42
C GLU A 49 22.54 -1.48 -1.37
N VAL A 50 21.24 -1.44 -1.07
CA VAL A 50 20.25 -2.12 -1.93
C VAL A 50 20.14 -1.43 -3.30
N THR A 51 20.37 -0.11 -3.38
CA THR A 51 20.33 0.66 -4.63
C THR A 51 21.72 0.90 -5.24
N ALA A 52 22.75 0.14 -4.85
CA ALA A 52 24.09 0.27 -5.40
C ALA A 52 24.05 0.21 -6.94
N ASP A 53 24.76 1.12 -7.61
CA ASP A 53 24.83 1.25 -9.08
C ASP A 53 23.51 1.62 -9.80
N TRP A 54 22.42 1.93 -9.07
CA TRP A 54 21.14 2.33 -9.68
C TRP A 54 20.94 3.83 -9.82
N ARG A 55 21.56 4.62 -8.92
CA ARG A 55 21.32 6.05 -8.77
C ARG A 55 22.13 6.87 -9.78
N GLU A 56 21.42 7.62 -10.62
CA GLU A 56 21.95 8.76 -11.39
C GLU A 56 21.45 10.07 -10.77
N GLU A 57 22.05 11.21 -11.13
CA GLU A 57 21.78 12.54 -10.53
C GLU A 57 20.29 12.89 -10.44
N ASN A 58 19.50 12.50 -11.44
CA ASN A 58 18.06 12.82 -11.53
C ASN A 58 17.13 11.61 -11.32
N THR A 59 17.61 10.51 -10.72
CA THR A 59 16.75 9.33 -10.45
C THR A 59 16.09 9.45 -9.08
N PRO A 60 14.79 9.80 -8.98
CA PRO A 60 14.11 9.86 -7.69
C PRO A 60 13.97 8.47 -7.07
N VAL A 61 14.06 8.41 -5.75
CA VAL A 61 13.70 7.25 -4.95
C VAL A 61 12.39 7.56 -4.25
N VAL A 62 11.39 6.73 -4.47
CA VAL A 62 10.08 6.85 -3.81
C VAL A 62 9.86 5.61 -2.94
N MET A 63 9.54 5.82 -1.67
CA MET A 63 9.46 4.75 -0.67
C MET A 63 8.09 4.69 -0.01
N ALA A 64 7.54 3.48 0.09
CA ALA A 64 6.30 3.17 0.78
C ALA A 64 6.56 2.36 2.06
N GLY A 65 5.59 2.38 2.97
CA GLY A 65 5.55 1.49 4.12
C GLY A 65 6.19 2.05 5.39
N MET A 66 6.72 1.15 6.21
CA MET A 66 7.13 1.42 7.59
C MET A 66 8.39 2.30 7.72
N VAL A 67 9.11 2.57 6.63
CA VAL A 67 10.16 3.62 6.58
C VAL A 67 9.66 5.00 7.00
N GLY A 68 8.37 5.28 6.81
CA GLY A 68 7.71 6.52 7.25
C GLY A 68 7.15 6.50 8.67
N SER A 69 7.32 5.42 9.43
CA SER A 69 6.77 5.28 10.78
C SER A 69 7.67 5.93 11.85
N ASN A 70 7.23 5.89 13.12
CA ASN A 70 8.02 6.34 14.27
C ASN A 70 9.21 5.43 14.61
N VAL A 71 9.24 4.21 14.07
CA VAL A 71 10.39 3.28 14.14
C VAL A 71 11.13 3.20 12.79
N GLY A 72 10.77 4.05 11.83
CA GLY A 72 11.35 4.12 10.50
C GLY A 72 12.56 5.06 10.39
N TRP A 73 12.80 5.57 9.18
CA TRP A 73 13.87 6.55 8.93
C TRP A 73 13.44 7.95 9.36
N LYS A 74 12.32 8.44 8.82
CA LYS A 74 11.77 9.76 9.12
C LYS A 74 10.26 9.66 9.10
N VAL A 75 9.61 10.20 10.13
CA VAL A 75 8.16 10.19 10.23
C VAL A 75 7.57 10.94 9.04
N ALA A 76 6.77 10.22 8.24
CA ALA A 76 5.87 10.78 7.25
C ALA A 76 4.47 10.85 7.88
N PRO A 77 4.01 12.05 8.32
CA PRO A 77 2.74 12.21 9.03
C PRO A 77 1.57 11.61 8.25
N TYR A 78 0.58 11.08 8.97
CA TYR A 78 -0.63 10.57 8.33
C TYR A 78 -1.44 11.71 7.71
N LEU A 79 -2.05 11.46 6.55
CA LEU A 79 -3.07 12.33 5.98
C LEU A 79 -4.45 11.89 6.49
N SER A 80 -5.21 12.82 7.08
CA SER A 80 -6.56 12.54 7.55
C SER A 80 -7.54 12.42 6.38
N VAL A 81 -8.35 11.37 6.38
CA VAL A 81 -9.46 11.23 5.44
C VAL A 81 -10.66 12.07 5.91
N PRO A 82 -11.49 12.63 5.00
CA PRO A 82 -11.41 12.47 3.54
C PRO A 82 -10.23 13.20 2.90
N VAL A 83 -9.57 12.56 1.93
CA VAL A 83 -8.38 13.11 1.24
C VAL A 83 -8.40 12.78 -0.24
N ARG A 84 -7.92 13.70 -1.09
CA ARG A 84 -7.79 13.46 -2.53
C ARG A 84 -6.65 12.47 -2.81
N PHE A 85 -6.81 11.62 -3.82
CA PHE A 85 -5.72 10.74 -4.27
C PHE A 85 -4.46 11.51 -4.66
N SER A 86 -4.59 12.69 -5.28
CA SER A 86 -3.45 13.52 -5.69
C SER A 86 -2.64 14.03 -4.50
N SER A 87 -3.29 14.31 -3.37
CA SER A 87 -2.65 14.87 -2.18
C SER A 87 -1.59 13.94 -1.57
N ILE A 88 -1.68 12.62 -1.81
CA ILE A 88 -0.66 11.67 -1.34
C ILE A 88 0.69 11.93 -2.03
N GLY A 89 0.68 12.20 -3.34
CA GLY A 89 1.88 12.53 -4.11
C GLY A 89 2.39 13.95 -3.90
N GLU A 90 1.54 14.86 -3.41
CA GLU A 90 1.88 16.26 -3.12
C GLU A 90 2.46 16.45 -1.70
N GLN A 91 2.21 15.51 -0.78
CA GLN A 91 2.59 15.61 0.64
C GLN A 91 3.67 14.59 1.04
N LEU A 92 4.62 14.32 0.13
CA LEU A 92 5.74 13.43 0.39
C LEU A 92 6.70 14.02 1.43
N THR A 93 7.27 13.15 2.25
CA THR A 93 8.32 13.54 3.19
C THR A 93 9.69 13.35 2.56
N SER A 94 10.43 14.45 2.34
CA SER A 94 11.81 14.38 1.86
C SER A 94 12.76 13.92 2.96
N VAL A 95 13.67 13.00 2.61
CA VAL A 95 14.82 12.61 3.45
C VAL A 95 16.17 13.09 2.87
N GLY A 96 16.14 13.97 1.86
CA GLY A 96 17.31 14.47 1.15
C GLY A 96 17.56 13.76 -0.19
N ASP A 97 18.44 14.33 -1.01
CA ASP A 97 18.98 13.73 -2.25
C ASP A 97 17.95 13.09 -3.19
N ASN A 98 16.81 13.76 -3.42
CA ASN A 98 15.71 13.26 -4.27
C ASN A 98 15.13 11.90 -3.79
N ILE A 99 15.08 11.70 -2.47
CA ILE A 99 14.51 10.53 -1.80
C ILE A 99 13.27 10.97 -1.02
N TRP A 100 12.17 10.25 -1.24
CA TRP A 100 10.83 10.63 -0.78
C TRP A 100 10.14 9.46 -0.10
N ILE A 101 9.43 9.76 0.99
CA ILE A 101 8.58 8.80 1.70
C ILE A 101 7.12 9.17 1.49
N ILE A 102 6.32 8.19 1.08
CA ILE A 102 4.87 8.30 0.94
C ILE A 102 4.22 8.32 2.34
N PRO A 103 3.35 9.30 2.66
CA PRO A 103 2.64 9.31 3.93
C PRO A 103 1.57 8.22 3.99
N GLY A 104 1.29 7.73 5.20
CA GLY A 104 0.12 6.86 5.43
C GLY A 104 -1.18 7.66 5.51
N LEU A 105 -2.31 6.97 5.69
CA LEU A 105 -3.62 7.60 5.91
C LEU A 105 -4.16 7.32 7.31
N CYS A 106 -4.94 8.24 7.87
CA CYS A 106 -5.65 8.04 9.12
C CYS A 106 -7.12 8.47 9.08
N VAL A 107 -7.90 7.87 9.96
CA VAL A 107 -9.28 8.23 10.29
C VAL A 107 -9.32 8.57 11.79
N SER A 108 -10.00 9.65 12.16
CA SER A 108 -10.14 10.07 13.56
C SER A 108 -11.47 10.77 13.80
N HIS A 109 -12.53 9.98 13.99
CA HIS A 109 -13.84 10.43 14.48
C HIS A 109 -14.39 9.45 15.53
N ASP A 110 -15.43 9.85 16.26
CA ASP A 110 -15.91 9.17 17.47
C ASP A 110 -16.14 7.65 17.30
N ASP A 111 -16.59 7.21 16.12
CA ASP A 111 -16.90 5.83 15.77
C ASP A 111 -15.79 5.10 14.99
N ASN A 112 -14.71 5.80 14.59
CA ASN A 112 -13.63 5.25 13.79
C ASN A 112 -12.27 5.89 14.09
N HIS A 113 -11.34 5.08 14.59
CA HIS A 113 -9.93 5.42 14.69
C HIS A 113 -9.13 4.37 13.94
N ASN A 114 -8.54 4.75 12.82
CA ASN A 114 -7.92 3.81 11.89
C ASN A 114 -6.68 4.40 11.24
N VAL A 115 -5.70 3.53 10.91
CA VAL A 115 -4.48 3.90 10.21
C VAL A 115 -4.10 2.86 9.16
N MET A 116 -3.47 3.31 8.08
CA MET A 116 -2.78 2.44 7.11
C MET A 116 -1.45 3.09 6.69
N ARG A 117 -0.47 2.26 6.33
CA ARG A 117 0.85 2.74 5.91
C ARG A 117 1.50 1.71 4.99
N GLY A 118 1.48 2.00 3.70
CA GLY A 118 1.88 1.13 2.59
C GLY A 118 0.71 0.82 1.68
N GLU A 119 -0.46 0.51 2.26
CA GLU A 119 -1.67 0.16 1.50
C GLU A 119 -2.19 1.31 0.64
N GLU A 120 -1.98 2.57 1.03
CA GLU A 120 -2.35 3.73 0.22
C GLU A 120 -1.65 3.75 -1.15
N THR A 121 -0.43 3.22 -1.22
CA THR A 121 0.30 3.12 -2.49
C THR A 121 -0.36 2.11 -3.42
N GLN A 122 -0.78 0.96 -2.90
CA GLN A 122 -1.56 -0.01 -3.67
C GLN A 122 -2.93 0.55 -4.06
N LEU A 123 -3.58 1.30 -3.19
CA LEU A 123 -4.90 1.88 -3.43
C LEU A 123 -4.87 2.86 -4.63
N ILE A 124 -3.84 3.70 -4.74
CA ILE A 124 -3.66 4.60 -5.90
C ILE A 124 -3.60 3.79 -7.20
N GLY A 125 -2.82 2.70 -7.23
CA GLY A 125 -2.73 1.87 -8.41
C GLY A 125 -4.00 1.08 -8.70
N ALA A 126 -4.68 0.58 -7.67
CA ALA A 126 -5.97 -0.10 -7.83
C ALA A 126 -7.02 0.84 -8.42
N ARG A 127 -7.07 2.10 -7.97
CA ARG A 127 -7.95 3.14 -8.53
C ARG A 127 -7.72 3.38 -10.02
N ALA A 128 -6.49 3.25 -10.50
CA ALA A 128 -6.13 3.38 -11.92
C ALA A 128 -6.46 2.11 -12.73
N LEU A 129 -6.27 0.93 -12.14
CA LEU A 129 -6.40 -0.36 -12.82
C LEU A 129 -7.84 -0.92 -12.83
N ALA A 130 -8.57 -0.75 -11.74
CA ALA A 130 -9.95 -1.19 -11.56
C ALA A 130 -10.66 -0.22 -10.61
N PRO A 131 -11.17 0.91 -11.13
CA PRO A 131 -11.89 1.87 -10.31
C PRO A 131 -13.17 1.31 -9.72
N SER A 132 -13.41 1.64 -8.46
CA SER A 132 -14.51 1.12 -7.65
C SER A 132 -14.81 2.10 -6.51
N SER A 133 -16.01 1.96 -5.91
CA SER A 133 -16.38 2.72 -4.72
C SER A 133 -15.95 2.07 -3.41
N LEU A 134 -15.49 0.81 -3.47
CA LEU A 134 -15.02 0.03 -2.32
C LEU A 134 -13.83 -0.86 -2.69
N TYR A 135 -12.69 -0.60 -2.08
CA TYR A 135 -11.48 -1.41 -2.24
C TYR A 135 -11.28 -2.29 -1.03
N VAL A 136 -11.00 -3.57 -1.26
CA VAL A 136 -10.72 -4.54 -0.20
C VAL A 136 -9.30 -5.03 -0.41
N MET A 137 -8.47 -4.86 0.61
CA MET A 137 -7.02 -5.07 0.52
C MET A 137 -6.58 -6.08 1.60
N PRO A 138 -6.78 -7.39 1.35
CA PRO A 138 -6.42 -8.45 2.29
C PRO A 138 -4.94 -8.50 2.65
N GLY A 139 -4.68 -8.83 3.91
CA GLY A 139 -3.35 -9.06 4.45
C GLY A 139 -3.42 -9.48 5.92
N THR A 140 -2.32 -9.32 6.65
CA THR A 140 -2.32 -9.42 8.13
C THR A 140 -3.40 -8.54 8.72
N HIS A 141 -3.52 -7.32 8.19
CA HIS A 141 -4.56 -6.34 8.46
C HIS A 141 -5.29 -6.04 7.16
N CYS A 142 -6.50 -6.55 6.98
CA CYS A 142 -7.30 -6.28 5.80
C CYS A 142 -7.87 -4.85 5.87
N LYS A 143 -7.66 -4.06 4.82
CA LYS A 143 -8.22 -2.70 4.70
C LYS A 143 -9.45 -2.71 3.81
N TRP A 144 -10.51 -2.10 4.31
CA TRP A 144 -11.75 -1.86 3.57
C TRP A 144 -11.89 -0.37 3.35
N VAL A 145 -11.69 0.09 2.12
CA VAL A 145 -11.53 1.52 1.81
C VAL A 145 -12.67 2.00 0.94
N GLN A 146 -13.44 2.96 1.46
CA GLN A 146 -14.47 3.64 0.70
C GLN A 146 -13.84 4.85 -0.01
N ALA A 147 -14.09 4.95 -1.31
CA ALA A 147 -13.56 6.05 -2.12
C ALA A 147 -14.51 6.37 -3.28
N ASP A 148 -14.28 7.50 -3.92
CA ASP A 148 -14.91 7.85 -5.18
C ASP A 148 -13.84 8.11 -6.26
N SER A 149 -14.23 8.82 -7.31
CA SER A 149 -13.33 9.08 -8.43
C SER A 149 -12.14 9.99 -8.07
N GLN A 150 -12.24 10.81 -7.01
CA GLN A 150 -11.26 11.83 -6.63
C GLN A 150 -10.69 11.64 -5.23
N GLN A 151 -11.47 11.15 -4.28
CA GLN A 151 -11.10 11.12 -2.87
C GLN A 151 -11.34 9.77 -2.20
N ILE A 152 -10.57 9.55 -1.14
CA ILE A 152 -10.72 8.48 -0.16
C ILE A 152 -11.57 9.05 0.96
N ASN A 153 -12.64 8.36 1.31
CA ASN A 153 -13.69 8.88 2.20
C ASN A 153 -13.59 8.31 3.61
N ASP A 154 -13.44 6.99 3.73
CA ASP A 154 -13.32 6.29 5.02
C ASP A 154 -12.57 4.97 4.80
N PHE A 155 -12.04 4.39 5.88
CA PHE A 155 -11.60 3.01 5.86
C PHE A 155 -11.69 2.32 7.22
N ARG A 156 -11.87 1.00 7.17
CA ARG A 156 -11.86 0.10 8.33
C ARG A 156 -10.76 -0.94 8.19
N THR A 157 -10.25 -1.42 9.32
CA THR A 157 -9.27 -2.51 9.39
C THR A 157 -9.89 -3.72 10.06
N VAL A 158 -9.73 -4.90 9.45
CA VAL A 158 -10.02 -6.19 10.10
C VAL A 158 -8.74 -7.03 10.18
N MET A 159 -8.40 -7.52 11.37
CA MET A 159 -7.14 -8.24 11.64
C MET A 159 -7.25 -9.74 11.28
N THR A 160 -7.74 -10.05 10.09
CA THR A 160 -8.12 -11.41 9.68
C THR A 160 -6.93 -12.36 9.59
N GLY A 161 -5.80 -11.90 9.04
CA GLY A 161 -4.58 -12.71 8.94
C GLY A 161 -3.92 -12.93 10.30
N GLU A 162 -3.91 -11.91 11.16
CA GLU A 162 -3.35 -11.99 12.51
C GLU A 162 -4.19 -12.90 13.41
N LEU A 163 -5.51 -12.75 13.37
CA LEU A 163 -6.42 -13.61 14.14
C LEU A 163 -6.39 -15.06 13.62
N HIS A 164 -6.15 -15.29 12.32
CA HIS A 164 -5.94 -16.63 11.77
C HIS A 164 -4.66 -17.27 12.29
N HIS A 165 -3.56 -16.52 12.36
CA HIS A 165 -2.31 -17.02 12.93
C HIS A 165 -2.46 -17.39 14.41
N LEU A 166 -3.29 -16.65 15.16
CA LEU A 166 -3.55 -16.89 16.57
C LEU A 166 -4.53 -18.04 16.84
N LEU A 167 -5.55 -18.24 15.98
CA LEU A 167 -6.62 -19.21 16.20
C LEU A 167 -6.47 -20.52 15.39
N LEU A 168 -5.56 -20.55 14.41
CA LEU A 168 -5.05 -21.67 13.61
C LEU A 168 -6.02 -22.66 12.92
N ASN A 169 -7.32 -22.72 13.26
CA ASN A 169 -8.23 -23.79 12.82
C ASN A 169 -9.66 -23.37 12.39
N HIS A 170 -9.96 -22.07 12.25
CA HIS A 170 -11.29 -21.60 11.81
C HIS A 170 -11.22 -20.60 10.63
N SER A 171 -12.22 -20.66 9.73
CA SER A 171 -12.32 -19.79 8.56
C SER A 171 -12.76 -18.37 8.96
N LEU A 172 -11.78 -17.49 9.21
CA LEU A 172 -12.02 -16.11 9.65
C LEU A 172 -12.36 -15.13 8.52
N ILE A 173 -12.00 -15.47 7.27
CA ILE A 173 -12.28 -14.60 6.12
C ILE A 173 -13.79 -14.45 5.91
N GLY A 174 -14.56 -15.54 6.00
CA GLY A 174 -16.03 -15.45 5.89
C GLY A 174 -16.66 -14.62 7.03
N ALA A 175 -16.13 -14.74 8.25
CA ALA A 175 -16.59 -13.95 9.39
C ALA A 175 -16.26 -12.45 9.22
N GLU A 176 -15.08 -12.13 8.71
CA GLU A 176 -14.71 -10.76 8.35
C GLU A 176 -15.70 -10.17 7.35
N VAL A 177 -15.89 -10.82 6.19
CA VAL A 177 -16.75 -10.27 5.13
C VAL A 177 -18.19 -10.12 5.65
N ALA A 178 -18.67 -11.07 6.46
CA ALA A 178 -19.97 -10.97 7.11
C ALA A 178 -20.05 -9.78 8.11
N SER A 179 -19.00 -9.52 8.89
CA SER A 179 -18.96 -8.39 9.84
C SER A 179 -18.98 -7.02 9.15
N MET A 180 -18.51 -6.98 7.90
CA MET A 180 -18.46 -5.76 7.09
C MET A 180 -19.72 -5.56 6.24
N ARG A 181 -20.76 -6.40 6.41
CA ARG A 181 -21.96 -6.36 5.55
C ARG A 181 -22.64 -4.99 5.50
N ASP A 182 -22.71 -4.26 6.61
CA ASP A 182 -23.33 -2.93 6.64
C ASP A 182 -22.44 -1.86 5.97
N TYR A 183 -21.12 -2.08 5.97
CA TYR A 183 -20.15 -1.26 5.25
C TYR A 183 -20.15 -1.58 3.74
N VAL A 184 -20.52 -2.82 3.38
CA VAL A 184 -20.70 -3.30 2.00
C VAL A 184 -22.17 -3.24 1.62
N THR A 185 -22.69 -2.05 1.32
CA THR A 185 -24.02 -1.98 0.71
C THR A 185 -24.05 -2.72 -0.64
N HIS A 186 -25.17 -3.35 -0.99
CA HIS A 186 -25.35 -4.10 -2.25
C HIS A 186 -25.12 -3.27 -3.54
N GLN A 187 -24.86 -1.97 -3.44
CA GLN A 187 -24.62 -1.06 -4.58
C GLN A 187 -23.13 -0.78 -4.85
N HIS A 188 -22.22 -1.19 -3.98
CA HIS A 188 -20.79 -0.97 -4.22
C HIS A 188 -20.24 -1.97 -5.23
N ALA A 189 -19.69 -1.47 -6.33
CA ALA A 189 -18.74 -2.26 -7.12
C ALA A 189 -17.48 -2.44 -6.27
N ILE A 190 -17.02 -3.68 -6.08
CA ILE A 190 -15.89 -4.01 -5.19
C ILE A 190 -14.63 -4.30 -6.01
N THR A 191 -13.50 -3.72 -5.63
CA THR A 191 -12.18 -4.12 -6.15
C THR A 191 -11.34 -4.78 -5.06
N LEU A 192 -10.97 -6.04 -5.29
CA LEU A 192 -10.13 -6.84 -4.43
C LEU A 192 -8.66 -6.71 -4.85
N VAL A 193 -7.82 -6.23 -3.95
CA VAL A 193 -6.38 -5.98 -4.18
C VAL A 193 -5.57 -6.97 -3.35
N ALA A 194 -5.13 -8.07 -3.95
CA ALA A 194 -4.46 -9.14 -3.20
C ALA A 194 -3.50 -9.98 -4.05
N GLY A 195 -2.71 -10.82 -3.38
CA GLY A 195 -2.00 -11.93 -4.01
C GLY A 195 -2.94 -13.10 -4.32
N THR A 196 -2.54 -13.97 -5.25
CA THR A 196 -3.39 -15.04 -5.83
C THR A 196 -4.08 -15.93 -4.79
N SER A 197 -3.38 -16.31 -3.72
CA SER A 197 -3.95 -17.18 -2.66
C SER A 197 -5.08 -16.51 -1.89
N LEU A 198 -4.91 -15.23 -1.50
CA LEU A 198 -5.93 -14.48 -0.77
C LEU A 198 -7.08 -14.10 -1.70
N THR A 199 -6.79 -13.76 -2.97
CA THR A 199 -7.81 -13.47 -3.98
C THR A 199 -8.88 -14.56 -4.03
N ALA A 200 -8.48 -15.82 -4.21
CA ALA A 200 -9.41 -16.94 -4.34
C ALA A 200 -10.33 -17.09 -3.11
N ARG A 201 -9.77 -16.91 -1.90
CA ARG A 201 -10.51 -17.05 -0.64
C ARG A 201 -11.54 -15.93 -0.45
N TYR A 202 -11.17 -14.69 -0.73
CA TYR A 202 -12.09 -13.56 -0.63
C TYR A 202 -13.15 -13.59 -1.74
N GLN A 203 -12.81 -14.00 -2.96
CA GLN A 203 -13.79 -14.21 -4.03
C GLN A 203 -14.87 -15.22 -3.61
N GLN A 204 -14.48 -16.35 -3.01
CA GLN A 204 -15.44 -17.33 -2.50
C GLN A 204 -16.34 -16.72 -1.41
N ALA A 205 -15.78 -15.91 -0.51
CA ALA A 205 -16.56 -15.25 0.55
C ALA A 205 -17.55 -14.21 0.00
N PHE A 206 -17.14 -13.38 -0.96
CA PHE A 206 -18.02 -12.40 -1.61
C PHE A 206 -19.10 -13.08 -2.46
N GLN A 207 -18.75 -14.15 -3.18
CA GLN A 207 -19.72 -14.93 -3.95
C GLN A 207 -20.80 -15.54 -3.03
N ALA A 208 -20.42 -16.02 -1.85
CA ALA A 208 -21.38 -16.51 -0.85
C ALA A 208 -22.32 -15.42 -0.32
N MET A 209 -21.92 -14.14 -0.40
CA MET A 209 -22.75 -12.98 -0.07
C MET A 209 -23.52 -12.40 -1.28
N GLY A 210 -23.36 -12.99 -2.47
CA GLY A 210 -23.99 -12.50 -3.70
C GLY A 210 -23.36 -11.22 -4.23
N CYS A 211 -22.08 -10.97 -3.95
CA CYS A 211 -21.33 -9.82 -4.43
C CYS A 211 -20.28 -10.24 -5.47
N ASP A 212 -20.27 -9.57 -6.61
CA ASP A 212 -19.21 -9.70 -7.60
C ASP A 212 -18.03 -8.77 -7.27
N VAL A 213 -16.81 -9.21 -7.58
CA VAL A 213 -15.58 -8.43 -7.32
C VAL A 213 -14.68 -8.38 -8.55
N ALA A 214 -14.17 -7.20 -8.85
CA ALA A 214 -13.02 -7.04 -9.73
C ALA A 214 -11.74 -7.39 -8.96
N VAL A 215 -10.72 -7.91 -9.65
CA VAL A 215 -9.47 -8.33 -9.02
C VAL A 215 -8.30 -7.56 -9.60
N VAL A 216 -7.48 -7.00 -8.72
CA VAL A 216 -6.18 -6.42 -9.05
C VAL A 216 -5.10 -7.14 -8.25
N ALA A 217 -4.04 -7.59 -8.92
CA ALA A 217 -2.90 -8.18 -8.23
C ALA A 217 -2.19 -7.13 -7.36
N GLY A 218 -1.92 -7.46 -6.09
CA GLY A 218 -1.34 -6.53 -5.12
C GLY A 218 -0.01 -5.88 -5.59
N ASP A 219 0.88 -6.65 -6.21
CA ASP A 219 2.14 -6.11 -6.74
C ASP A 219 1.90 -5.19 -7.95
N LYS A 220 0.92 -5.50 -8.82
CA LYS A 220 0.57 -4.61 -9.95
C LYS A 220 -0.02 -3.29 -9.45
N ALA A 221 -0.88 -3.35 -8.44
CA ALA A 221 -1.44 -2.17 -7.79
C ALA A 221 -0.33 -1.31 -7.17
N PHE A 222 0.59 -1.93 -6.42
CA PHE A 222 1.73 -1.23 -5.82
C PHE A 222 2.57 -0.52 -6.89
N GLN A 223 2.96 -1.23 -7.95
CA GLN A 223 3.80 -0.65 -9.01
C GLN A 223 3.09 0.46 -9.80
N ALA A 224 1.79 0.33 -10.06
CA ALA A 224 1.01 1.38 -10.70
C ALA A 224 0.90 2.64 -9.82
N GLY A 225 0.70 2.47 -8.51
CA GLY A 225 0.61 3.58 -7.58
C GLY A 225 1.92 4.32 -7.39
N ILE A 226 3.01 3.59 -7.12
CA ILE A 226 4.32 4.20 -6.90
C ILE A 226 4.84 4.91 -8.15
N ARG A 227 4.54 4.37 -9.35
CA ARG A 227 4.84 5.02 -10.63
C ARG A 227 4.10 6.36 -10.79
N SER A 228 2.83 6.42 -10.41
CA SER A 228 2.06 7.66 -10.45
C SER A 228 2.71 8.75 -9.59
N ILE A 229 3.24 8.39 -8.42
CA ILE A 229 3.92 9.30 -7.51
C ILE A 229 5.30 9.68 -8.06
N ALA A 230 6.08 8.72 -8.55
CA ALA A 230 7.38 8.98 -9.15
C ALA A 230 7.26 9.93 -10.37
N HIS A 231 6.20 9.78 -11.18
CA HIS A 231 5.90 10.74 -12.24
C HIS A 231 5.60 12.14 -11.71
N ALA A 232 4.87 12.27 -10.60
CA ALA A 232 4.59 13.57 -10.00
C ALA A 232 5.85 14.23 -9.40
N VAL A 233 6.82 13.44 -8.93
CA VAL A 233 8.12 13.94 -8.42
C VAL A 233 9.06 14.38 -9.54
N ALA A 234 8.98 13.74 -10.71
CA ALA A 234 9.85 14.03 -11.85
C ALA A 234 9.40 15.20 -12.73
N ASN A 235 8.22 15.77 -12.50
CA ASN A 235 7.66 16.92 -13.22
C ASN A 235 7.44 18.11 -12.28
#